data_AF-A0A9P6ZL11-F1
#
_entry.id   AF-A0A9P6ZL11-F1
#
_cell.length_a   1.000
_cell.length_b   1.000
_cell.length_c   1.000
_cell.angle_alpha   90.00
_cell.angle_beta   90.00
_cell.angle_gamma   90.00
#
_symmetry.space_group_name_H-M   'P 1'
#
loop_
_entity.id
_entity.type
_entity.pdbx_description
1 polymer ?
#
loop_
_entity_poly.entity_id
_entity_poly.type
_entity_poly.pdbx_seq_one_letter_code
_entity_poly.pdbx_strand_id
1 'polypeptide(L)'
;MSKMLLIFCDGTGMDGNLSHHNHVAQSTEGDVNAVRENTDIPAMIPSQTPGSENDNKHYPTNVIRLARSVKSQTADGKKKQIVFYQSGVGSEADFTGISAAGTLMLKAMGTTVASKIRDAYAFLAQNFEDGDEICIFGFSRGAYTARKLSGLIDRIGLLPRRNLGQFFLIWSQLVKHKTPTIPSDTRHPRIKCVGVWDTVGSVDSTIDALAIKDTSLPVTVDIALHALALHENREKFLPTLWTTPQSELAPNQTLKQVWFPGAHSDVGGGYERRELADIALFWMVGEIKSFIELDLEFLRSTRQHQPEPWGTSQPTNEYMNCLHTMRAVFGCKTRLESKLITKHSTFHQSLAVSPQVLKSPDNMTTTIKILKALGSGFNSQYAPLNEFEAYCKNNWKNTRMGTLDPAIFGSPRDVIPPPAYWTAESPQGFVPSAAIQGGHESKGAPLYIARAPYEAGIRKASIQNKSVYIGYNHKEIAISAKYEFLVGDESSVRWILIDGPLTTEKLGGAVAVCGGSEADGAPLYIAQAAMKGGVQCGKVRDNNTAKIPYGGSEIDVKTYNVLVFA
;
A
#
# COMPACT_ATOMS: atom_id res chain seq x y z
N MET A 1 -21.20 -17.19 -11.47
CA MET A 1 -21.45 -16.81 -10.07
C MET A 1 -20.86 -15.42 -9.90
N SER A 2 -21.67 -14.41 -9.52
CA SER A 2 -21.21 -13.02 -9.36
C SER A 2 -20.18 -12.93 -8.23
N LYS A 3 -19.18 -12.06 -8.39
CA LYS A 3 -18.07 -11.87 -7.45
C LYS A 3 -18.09 -10.45 -6.90
N MET A 4 -17.53 -10.27 -5.72
CA MET A 4 -17.15 -8.98 -5.18
C MET A 4 -15.63 -8.91 -5.10
N LEU A 5 -15.03 -7.98 -5.83
CA LEU A 5 -13.59 -7.73 -5.84
C LEU A 5 -13.29 -6.61 -4.85
N LEU A 6 -12.48 -6.91 -3.84
CA LEU A 6 -12.18 -6.01 -2.73
C LEU A 6 -10.70 -5.65 -2.72
N ILE A 7 -10.39 -4.38 -2.95
CA ILE A 7 -9.02 -3.85 -2.95
C ILE A 7 -8.76 -3.18 -1.60
N PHE A 8 -7.63 -3.48 -0.98
CA PHE A 8 -7.20 -2.88 0.28
C PHE A 8 -5.78 -2.31 0.13
N CYS A 9 -5.64 -0.99 0.23
CA CYS A 9 -4.38 -0.27 0.07
C CYS A 9 -3.91 0.30 1.42
N ASP A 10 -2.87 -0.25 2.02
CA ASP A 10 -2.41 0.15 3.34
C ASP A 10 -1.60 1.47 3.35
N GLY A 11 -1.46 2.07 4.53
CA GLY A 11 -0.64 3.26 4.78
C GLY A 11 0.85 2.94 4.77
N THR A 12 1.71 3.95 4.61
CA THR A 12 3.17 3.76 4.53
C THR A 12 3.79 3.09 5.75
N GLY A 13 4.84 2.31 5.49
CA GLY A 13 5.63 1.66 6.54
C GLY A 13 4.99 0.39 7.08
N MET A 14 3.78 0.07 6.61
CA MET A 14 3.07 -1.14 6.98
C MET A 14 3.43 -2.29 6.05
N ASP A 15 3.92 -3.37 6.62
CA ASP A 15 4.35 -4.61 5.95
C ASP A 15 3.22 -5.66 5.86
N GLY A 16 2.10 -5.41 6.54
CA GLY A 16 0.96 -6.32 6.58
C GLY A 16 1.06 -7.42 7.63
N ASN A 17 1.92 -7.27 8.63
CA ASN A 17 1.99 -8.19 9.76
C ASN A 17 0.99 -7.83 10.88
N LEU A 18 0.38 -8.85 11.50
CA LEU A 18 -0.48 -8.68 12.69
C LEU A 18 0.24 -9.07 13.99
N SER A 19 1.37 -9.78 13.92
CA SER A 19 2.11 -10.22 15.10
C SER A 19 3.12 -9.18 15.56
N HIS A 20 3.24 -9.01 16.88
CA HIS A 20 4.43 -8.41 17.48
C HIS A 20 5.67 -9.22 17.07
N HIS A 21 6.76 -8.55 16.68
CA HIS A 21 8.05 -9.20 16.53
C HIS A 21 8.50 -9.72 17.91
N ASN A 22 8.16 -10.96 18.23
CA ASN A 22 8.81 -11.67 19.33
C ASN A 22 10.12 -12.23 18.76
N HIS A 23 11.24 -11.55 19.03
CA HIS A 23 12.56 -12.15 18.85
C HIS A 23 12.66 -13.38 19.77
N VAL A 24 12.69 -14.57 19.17
CA VAL A 24 13.20 -15.76 19.84
C VAL A 24 14.69 -15.51 20.06
N ALA A 25 15.06 -15.19 21.29
CA ALA A 25 16.45 -15.09 21.72
C ALA A 25 17.12 -16.45 21.53
N GLN A 26 17.97 -16.57 20.51
CA GLN A 26 19.02 -17.58 20.50
C GLN A 26 20.28 -16.92 21.04
N SER A 27 20.59 -17.27 22.28
CA SER A 27 21.83 -16.99 22.97
C SER A 27 23.00 -17.65 22.23
N THR A 28 23.97 -16.85 21.80
CA THR A 28 25.37 -17.27 21.73
C THR A 28 26.23 -16.13 22.25
N GLU A 29 26.87 -16.39 23.39
CA GLU A 29 27.94 -15.58 23.97
C GLU A 29 29.14 -15.47 23.00
N GLY A 30 29.80 -14.31 22.98
CA GLY A 30 31.12 -14.19 22.38
C GLY A 30 31.48 -12.80 21.84
N ASP A 31 32.43 -12.16 22.52
CA ASP A 31 33.32 -11.09 22.07
C ASP A 31 32.85 -9.62 21.98
N VAL A 32 33.14 -8.96 23.12
CA VAL A 32 33.61 -7.59 23.29
C VAL A 32 34.65 -7.15 22.24
N ASN A 33 34.26 -6.18 21.41
CA ASN A 33 35.01 -4.98 20.96
C ASN A 33 34.65 -4.62 19.51
N ALA A 34 33.68 -3.72 19.33
CA ALA A 34 33.51 -2.99 18.08
C ALA A 34 33.09 -1.54 18.37
N VAL A 35 34.03 -0.65 18.06
CA VAL A 35 33.95 0.78 17.75
C VAL A 35 32.56 1.43 17.82
N ARG A 36 32.45 2.44 18.69
CA ARG A 36 31.37 3.43 18.70
C ARG A 36 31.38 4.22 17.39
N GLU A 37 30.42 3.95 16.50
CA GLU A 37 29.99 4.92 15.48
C GLU A 37 28.53 5.31 15.75
N ASN A 38 28.34 6.58 16.10
CA ASN A 38 27.05 7.25 16.21
C ASN A 38 26.37 7.28 14.84
N THR A 39 25.26 6.55 14.68
CA THR A 39 24.32 6.75 13.55
C THR A 39 22.89 6.74 14.06
N ASP A 40 22.47 7.86 14.65
CA ASP A 40 21.05 8.17 14.88
C ASP A 40 20.39 8.51 13.54
N ILE A 41 19.51 7.64 13.04
CA ILE A 41 18.79 7.83 11.78
C ILE A 41 17.27 7.80 12.06
N PRO A 42 16.49 8.83 11.68
CA PRO A 42 15.05 8.83 11.89
C PRO A 42 14.33 7.89 10.93
N ALA A 43 13.60 6.91 11.47
CA ALA A 43 12.53 6.25 10.73
C ALA A 43 11.43 7.28 10.40
N MET A 44 10.83 7.18 9.20
CA MET A 44 9.62 7.94 8.85
C MET A 44 8.34 7.40 9.54
N ILE A 45 8.52 6.59 10.59
CA ILE A 45 7.52 5.90 11.39
C ILE A 45 7.76 6.30 12.86
N PRO A 46 6.71 6.54 13.66
CA PRO A 46 6.86 7.01 15.04
C PRO A 46 7.63 6.01 15.91
N SER A 47 8.87 6.33 16.26
CA SER A 47 9.52 5.74 17.43
C SER A 47 8.81 6.27 18.67
N GLN A 48 8.03 5.44 19.36
CA GLN A 48 7.59 5.81 20.70
C GLN A 48 8.78 5.70 21.65
N THR A 49 8.95 6.76 22.46
CA THR A 49 9.89 6.92 23.60
C THR A 49 11.37 7.18 23.27
N PRO A 50 11.96 8.31 23.74
CA PRO A 50 13.40 8.45 23.81
C PRO A 50 13.91 7.62 25.01
N GLY A 51 14.57 6.49 24.74
CA GLY A 51 15.30 5.75 25.78
C GLY A 51 15.26 4.22 25.75
N SER A 52 14.68 3.56 24.76
CA SER A 52 14.80 2.09 24.63
C SER A 52 15.36 1.70 23.26
N GLU A 53 16.40 0.87 23.28
CA GLU A 53 17.07 0.28 22.13
C GLU A 53 16.08 -0.35 21.13
N ASN A 54 16.30 -0.09 19.84
CA ASN A 54 15.81 -0.78 18.62
C ASN A 54 14.75 -1.90 18.81
N ASP A 55 13.47 -1.53 18.97
CA ASP A 55 12.37 -2.47 18.76
C ASP A 55 11.23 -1.77 17.99
N ASN A 56 11.29 -1.85 16.65
CA ASN A 56 10.33 -1.22 15.75
C ASN A 56 9.00 -2.01 15.76
N LYS A 57 8.20 -1.86 16.84
CA LYS A 57 6.93 -2.55 17.01
C LYS A 57 5.86 -1.94 16.09
N HIS A 58 5.57 -2.60 14.98
CA HIS A 58 4.45 -2.25 14.11
C HIS A 58 3.13 -2.79 14.65
N TYR A 59 2.10 -1.94 14.71
CA TYR A 59 0.73 -2.32 15.08
C TYR A 59 -0.18 -2.29 13.85
N PRO A 60 -1.21 -3.14 13.79
CA PRO A 60 -2.01 -3.27 12.59
C PRO A 60 -2.89 -2.04 12.32
N THR A 61 -3.01 -1.67 11.05
CA THR A 61 -3.94 -0.63 10.60
C THR A 61 -5.38 -1.16 10.50
N ASN A 62 -6.32 -0.24 10.36
CA ASN A 62 -7.71 -0.57 10.08
C ASN A 62 -7.89 -1.21 8.70
N VAL A 63 -7.00 -0.93 7.74
CA VAL A 63 -7.03 -1.54 6.40
C VAL A 63 -6.80 -3.04 6.49
N ILE A 64 -5.72 -3.48 7.15
CA ILE A 64 -5.43 -4.91 7.25
C ILE A 64 -6.42 -5.65 8.15
N ARG A 65 -6.90 -5.00 9.22
CA ARG A 65 -7.94 -5.57 10.09
C ARG A 65 -9.25 -5.78 9.33
N LEU A 66 -9.63 -4.83 8.48
CA LEU A 66 -10.81 -4.97 7.63
C LEU A 66 -10.59 -6.02 6.53
N ALA A 67 -9.43 -6.01 5.87
CA ALA A 67 -9.13 -6.98 4.81
C ALA A 67 -9.21 -8.42 5.31
N ARG A 68 -8.68 -8.70 6.51
CA ARG A 68 -8.67 -10.03 7.12
C ARG A 68 -10.02 -10.45 7.71
N SER A 69 -10.96 -9.53 7.89
CA SER A 69 -12.31 -9.87 8.35
C SER A 69 -13.25 -10.26 7.21
N VAL A 70 -12.90 -10.00 5.94
CA VAL A 70 -13.73 -10.41 4.80
C VAL A 70 -13.85 -11.92 4.75
N LYS A 71 -15.08 -12.45 4.78
CA LYS A 71 -15.33 -13.89 4.56
C LYS A 71 -15.18 -14.23 3.08
N SER A 72 -14.85 -15.47 2.73
CA SER A 72 -14.66 -15.86 1.32
C SER A 72 -15.93 -15.80 0.46
N GLN A 73 -17.11 -15.79 1.08
CA GLN A 73 -18.43 -15.74 0.42
C GLN A 73 -19.45 -14.97 1.26
N THR A 74 -20.51 -14.48 0.62
CA THR A 74 -21.68 -13.89 1.28
C THR A 74 -22.45 -14.94 2.09
N ALA A 75 -23.19 -14.52 3.13
CA ALA A 75 -23.96 -15.44 3.98
C ALA A 75 -24.98 -16.31 3.21
N ASP A 76 -25.53 -15.80 2.11
CA ASP A 76 -26.44 -16.53 1.24
C ASP A 76 -25.74 -17.49 0.26
N GLY A 77 -24.40 -17.53 0.28
CA GLY A 77 -23.56 -18.35 -0.59
C GLY A 77 -23.61 -17.97 -2.07
N LYS A 78 -24.22 -16.83 -2.44
CA LYS A 78 -24.43 -16.48 -3.87
C LYS A 78 -23.27 -15.75 -4.51
N LYS A 79 -22.45 -15.04 -3.71
CA LYS A 79 -21.32 -14.25 -4.21
C LYS A 79 -20.02 -14.66 -3.52
N LYS A 80 -18.97 -14.85 -4.32
CA LYS A 80 -17.60 -14.95 -3.80
C LYS A 80 -17.06 -13.56 -3.49
N GLN A 81 -16.31 -13.40 -2.40
CA GLN A 81 -15.63 -12.16 -2.06
C GLN A 81 -14.13 -12.38 -2.17
N ILE A 82 -13.49 -11.72 -3.12
CA ILE A 82 -12.07 -11.90 -3.44
C ILE A 82 -11.31 -10.68 -2.96
N VAL A 83 -10.39 -10.91 -2.04
CA VAL A 83 -9.56 -9.88 -1.42
C VAL A 83 -8.24 -9.75 -2.18
N PHE A 84 -7.87 -8.51 -2.49
CA PHE A 84 -6.55 -8.12 -2.92
C PHE A 84 -6.01 -7.07 -1.95
N TYR A 85 -4.97 -7.42 -1.20
CA TYR A 85 -4.34 -6.55 -0.22
C TYR A 85 -2.97 -6.09 -0.72
N GLN A 86 -2.70 -4.79 -0.57
CA GLN A 86 -1.43 -4.16 -0.84
C GLN A 86 -0.87 -3.52 0.44
N SER A 87 0.37 -3.88 0.76
CA SER A 87 1.15 -3.22 1.80
C SER A 87 1.41 -1.74 1.49
N GLY A 88 1.81 -1.00 2.51
CA GLY A 88 2.12 0.43 2.44
C GLY A 88 3.20 0.82 1.44
N VAL A 89 3.16 2.06 0.95
CA VAL A 89 4.29 2.64 0.22
C VAL A 89 5.43 2.87 1.20
N GLY A 90 6.64 2.36 0.95
CA GLY A 90 7.78 2.60 1.84
C GLY A 90 8.06 1.52 2.88
N SER A 91 7.16 0.55 3.12
CA SER A 91 7.57 -0.72 3.77
C SER A 91 8.57 -1.51 2.91
N GLU A 92 8.57 -1.23 1.60
CA GLU A 92 9.59 -1.68 0.65
C GLU A 92 10.88 -0.81 0.69
N ALA A 93 10.85 0.39 1.31
CA ALA A 93 11.94 1.39 1.30
C ALA A 93 12.66 1.58 2.66
N ASP A 94 12.10 1.09 3.77
CA ASP A 94 12.66 1.26 5.14
C ASP A 94 13.91 0.40 5.43
N PHE A 95 14.62 -0.10 4.41
CA PHE A 95 15.76 -1.00 4.61
C PHE A 95 17.15 -0.39 4.38
N THR A 96 17.25 0.91 4.13
CA THR A 96 18.53 1.61 3.99
C THR A 96 18.54 2.84 4.89
N GLY A 97 19.02 2.68 6.12
CA GLY A 97 19.40 3.81 6.97
C GLY A 97 20.57 4.60 6.37
N ILE A 98 20.36 5.31 5.25
CA ILE A 98 21.26 6.31 4.71
C ILE A 98 20.43 7.43 4.06
N SER A 99 20.62 8.65 4.55
CA SER A 99 20.05 9.88 4.01
C SER A 99 20.85 10.38 2.80
N ALA A 100 20.22 10.50 1.63
CA ALA A 100 20.74 11.37 0.57
C ALA A 100 19.59 12.00 -0.21
N ALA A 101 19.35 13.29 0.09
CA ALA A 101 18.48 14.24 -0.60
C ALA A 101 17.00 13.82 -0.79
N GLY A 102 16.11 14.48 -0.05
CA GLY A 102 14.66 14.24 -0.03
C GLY A 102 13.95 14.18 -1.39
N THR A 103 14.57 14.67 -2.46
CA THR A 103 14.07 14.56 -3.85
C THR A 103 14.07 13.12 -4.38
N LEU A 104 15.08 12.29 -4.03
CA LEU A 104 15.20 10.92 -4.56
C LEU A 104 14.20 9.97 -3.89
N MET A 105 14.07 10.06 -2.57
CA MET A 105 13.05 9.35 -1.77
C MET A 105 11.64 9.68 -2.25
N LEU A 106 11.35 10.97 -2.48
CA LEU A 106 10.02 11.41 -2.91
C LEU A 106 9.67 10.89 -4.31
N LYS A 107 10.65 10.88 -5.23
CA LYS A 107 10.51 10.30 -6.58
C LYS A 107 10.28 8.79 -6.52
N ALA A 108 11.04 8.07 -5.68
CA ALA A 108 10.89 6.63 -5.47
C ALA A 108 9.49 6.29 -4.91
N MET A 109 9.03 7.03 -3.90
CA MET A 109 7.68 6.89 -3.35
C MET A 109 6.60 7.14 -4.41
N GLY A 110 6.77 8.13 -5.28
CA GLY A 110 5.89 8.37 -6.42
C GLY A 110 5.81 7.21 -7.40
N THR A 111 6.96 6.62 -7.75
CA THR A 111 7.01 5.43 -8.61
C THR A 111 6.38 4.20 -7.97
N THR A 112 6.51 4.01 -6.66
CA THR A 112 5.88 2.92 -5.91
C THR A 112 4.35 3.10 -5.79
N VAL A 113 3.86 4.33 -5.61
CA VAL A 113 2.41 4.59 -5.67
C VAL A 113 1.86 4.22 -7.05
N ALA A 114 2.57 4.63 -8.12
CA ALA A 114 2.18 4.32 -9.48
C ALA A 114 2.21 2.81 -9.79
N SER A 115 3.16 2.03 -9.24
CA SER A 115 3.11 0.56 -9.37
C SER A 115 1.91 -0.04 -8.65
N LYS A 116 1.65 0.35 -7.40
CA LYS A 116 0.50 -0.17 -6.63
C LYS A 116 -0.85 0.10 -7.32
N ILE A 117 -1.04 1.29 -7.90
CA ILE A 117 -2.24 1.60 -8.70
C ILE A 117 -2.35 0.66 -9.91
N ARG A 118 -1.24 0.45 -10.65
CA ARG A 118 -1.22 -0.42 -11.82
C ARG A 118 -1.51 -1.88 -11.47
N ASP A 119 -0.96 -2.38 -10.37
CA ASP A 119 -1.16 -3.76 -9.92
C ASP A 119 -2.61 -4.00 -9.52
N ALA A 120 -3.22 -3.07 -8.78
CA ALA A 120 -4.62 -3.16 -8.41
C ALA A 120 -5.56 -3.05 -9.64
N TYR A 121 -5.23 -2.18 -10.60
CA TYR A 121 -5.97 -2.09 -11.87
C TYR A 121 -5.88 -3.40 -12.67
N ALA A 122 -4.68 -3.97 -12.80
CA ALA A 122 -4.47 -5.23 -13.52
C ALA A 122 -5.23 -6.39 -12.85
N PHE A 123 -5.21 -6.47 -11.52
CA PHE A 123 -6.00 -7.44 -10.76
C PHE A 123 -7.50 -7.30 -11.07
N LEU A 124 -8.05 -6.08 -11.01
CA LEU A 124 -9.46 -5.85 -11.32
C LEU A 124 -9.79 -6.21 -12.76
N ALA A 125 -9.03 -5.70 -13.73
CA ALA A 125 -9.27 -5.95 -15.15
C ALA A 125 -9.19 -7.45 -15.52
N GLN A 126 -8.32 -8.20 -14.86
CA GLN A 126 -8.18 -9.64 -15.05
C GLN A 126 -9.31 -10.44 -14.41
N ASN A 127 -9.81 -10.02 -13.24
CA ASN A 127 -10.79 -10.82 -12.48
C ASN A 127 -12.25 -10.39 -12.67
N PHE A 128 -12.49 -9.18 -13.20
CA PHE A 128 -13.82 -8.62 -13.36
C PHE A 128 -14.57 -9.22 -14.56
N GLU A 129 -15.83 -9.57 -14.30
CA GLU A 129 -16.86 -9.96 -15.25
C GLU A 129 -18.12 -9.11 -15.03
N ASP A 130 -18.93 -8.91 -16.07
CA ASP A 130 -20.15 -8.10 -15.96
C ASP A 130 -21.10 -8.69 -14.90
N GLY A 131 -21.57 -7.83 -14.00
CA GLY A 131 -22.37 -8.23 -12.83
C GLY A 131 -21.55 -8.50 -11.56
N ASP A 132 -20.23 -8.38 -11.60
CA ASP A 132 -19.39 -8.31 -10.40
C ASP A 132 -19.49 -6.91 -9.73
N GLU A 133 -19.16 -6.84 -8.45
CA GLU A 133 -19.07 -5.60 -7.67
C GLU A 133 -17.63 -5.28 -7.30
N ILE A 134 -17.27 -3.99 -7.22
CA ILE A 134 -15.94 -3.52 -6.86
C ILE A 134 -16.02 -2.64 -5.61
N CYS A 135 -15.22 -2.97 -4.60
CA CYS A 135 -15.04 -2.16 -3.39
C CYS A 135 -13.55 -1.87 -3.19
N ILE A 136 -13.19 -0.62 -2.86
CA ILE A 136 -11.80 -0.19 -2.71
C ILE A 136 -11.64 0.51 -1.37
N PHE A 137 -10.64 0.11 -0.58
CA PHE A 137 -10.36 0.67 0.73
C PHE A 137 -8.92 1.14 0.84
N GLY A 138 -8.66 2.18 1.63
CA GLY A 138 -7.29 2.53 1.93
C GLY A 138 -7.10 3.55 3.05
N PHE A 139 -5.87 3.63 3.57
CA PHE A 139 -5.48 4.55 4.63
C PHE A 139 -4.30 5.42 4.19
N SER A 140 -4.29 6.72 4.53
CA SER A 140 -3.16 7.62 4.27
C SER A 140 -2.80 7.71 2.79
N ARG A 141 -1.57 7.37 2.39
CA ARG A 141 -1.17 7.21 0.99
C ARG A 141 -1.83 6.02 0.29
N GLY A 142 -2.19 4.98 1.02
CA GLY A 142 -3.05 3.91 0.51
C GLY A 142 -4.45 4.40 0.14
N ALA A 143 -5.00 5.37 0.88
CA ALA A 143 -6.25 6.04 0.50
C ALA A 143 -6.10 6.87 -0.78
N TYR A 144 -4.94 7.50 -0.99
CA TYR A 144 -4.62 8.17 -2.25
C TYR A 144 -4.57 7.16 -3.41
N THR A 145 -3.91 6.02 -3.22
CA THR A 145 -3.90 4.91 -4.20
C THR A 145 -5.33 4.45 -4.52
N ALA A 146 -6.16 4.23 -3.50
CA ALA A 146 -7.55 3.81 -3.65
C ALA A 146 -8.37 4.81 -4.49
N ARG A 147 -8.21 6.11 -4.23
CA ARG A 147 -8.91 7.19 -4.95
C ARG A 147 -8.40 7.39 -6.38
N LYS A 148 -7.10 7.28 -6.60
CA LYS A 148 -6.53 7.34 -7.95
C LYS A 148 -6.93 6.12 -8.78
N LEU A 149 -7.00 4.95 -8.18
CA LEU A 149 -7.53 3.75 -8.82
C LEU A 149 -8.99 3.94 -9.23
N SER A 150 -9.85 4.44 -8.34
CA SER A 150 -11.26 4.68 -8.69
C SER A 150 -11.42 5.73 -9.79
N GLY A 151 -10.66 6.82 -9.74
CA GLY A 151 -10.64 7.83 -10.81
C GLY A 151 -10.10 7.29 -12.14
N LEU A 152 -9.14 6.35 -12.10
CA LEU A 152 -8.63 5.70 -13.31
C LEU A 152 -9.70 4.82 -13.95
N ILE A 153 -10.39 4.00 -13.15
CA ILE A 153 -11.49 3.15 -13.63
C ILE A 153 -12.62 4.01 -14.21
N ASP A 154 -12.98 5.12 -13.58
CA ASP A 154 -13.97 6.06 -14.11
C ASP A 154 -13.54 6.63 -15.47
N ARG A 155 -12.26 7.00 -15.60
CA ARG A 155 -11.73 7.66 -16.78
C ARG A 155 -11.55 6.73 -17.99
N ILE A 156 -11.06 5.51 -17.78
CA ILE A 156 -10.70 4.59 -18.87
C ILE A 156 -11.47 3.27 -18.86
N GLY A 157 -12.29 2.99 -17.86
CA GLY A 157 -12.91 1.68 -17.67
C GLY A 157 -11.92 0.58 -17.23
N LEU A 158 -12.35 -0.67 -17.29
CA LEU A 158 -11.53 -1.88 -17.11
C LEU A 158 -11.33 -2.59 -18.44
N LEU A 159 -10.09 -2.57 -18.92
CA LEU A 159 -9.70 -3.28 -20.15
C LEU A 159 -10.06 -4.78 -20.04
N PRO A 160 -10.49 -5.43 -21.14
CA PRO A 160 -10.60 -6.89 -21.16
C PRO A 160 -9.21 -7.54 -21.13
N ARG A 161 -9.13 -8.79 -20.66
CA ARG A 161 -7.87 -9.55 -20.52
C ARG A 161 -6.97 -9.47 -21.76
N ARG A 162 -7.57 -9.66 -22.95
CA ARG A 162 -6.87 -9.59 -24.26
C ARG A 162 -6.21 -8.24 -24.57
N ASN A 163 -6.70 -7.15 -23.96
CA ASN A 163 -6.23 -5.78 -24.21
C ASN A 163 -5.40 -5.22 -23.05
N LEU A 164 -5.14 -5.99 -21.99
CA LEU A 164 -4.32 -5.53 -20.87
C LEU A 164 -2.89 -5.15 -21.29
N GLY A 165 -2.35 -5.75 -22.35
CA GLY A 165 -1.07 -5.32 -22.93
C GLY A 165 -1.05 -3.85 -23.41
N GLN A 166 -2.21 -3.28 -23.71
CA GLN A 166 -2.34 -1.86 -24.10
C GLN A 166 -2.35 -0.91 -22.90
N PHE A 167 -2.55 -1.42 -21.67
CA PHE A 167 -2.66 -0.60 -20.47
C PHE A 167 -1.44 0.30 -20.27
N PHE A 168 -0.24 -0.19 -20.56
CA PHE A 168 0.99 0.60 -20.44
C PHE A 168 1.01 1.80 -21.39
N LEU A 169 0.55 1.63 -22.62
CA LEU A 169 0.47 2.71 -23.60
C LEU A 169 -0.56 3.75 -23.16
N ILE A 170 -1.74 3.31 -22.73
CA ILE A 170 -2.80 4.16 -22.19
C ILE A 170 -2.29 4.94 -20.98
N TRP A 171 -1.66 4.25 -20.02
CA TRP A 171 -1.05 4.86 -18.85
C TRP A 171 -0.01 5.92 -19.22
N SER A 172 0.91 5.60 -20.14
CA SER A 172 1.93 6.55 -20.63
C SER A 172 1.31 7.79 -21.25
N GLN A 173 0.23 7.64 -22.01
CA GLN A 173 -0.52 8.75 -22.59
C GLN A 173 -1.19 9.61 -21.51
N LEU A 174 -1.81 8.99 -20.50
CA LEU A 174 -2.45 9.68 -19.36
C LEU A 174 -1.43 10.51 -18.56
N VAL A 175 -0.27 9.93 -18.22
CA VAL A 175 0.84 10.63 -17.53
C VAL A 175 1.33 11.84 -18.35
N LYS A 176 1.32 11.74 -19.68
CA LYS A 176 1.74 12.82 -20.60
C LYS A 176 0.62 13.82 -20.93
N HIS A 177 -0.50 13.79 -20.20
CA HIS A 177 -1.68 14.62 -20.46
C HIS A 177 -2.26 14.47 -21.88
N LYS A 178 -2.09 13.30 -22.50
CA LYS A 178 -2.68 12.98 -23.80
C LYS A 178 -4.00 12.22 -23.62
N THR A 179 -4.89 12.34 -24.59
CA THR A 179 -6.12 11.53 -24.66
C THR A 179 -5.78 10.16 -25.24
N PRO A 180 -5.89 9.07 -24.47
CA PRO A 180 -5.61 7.74 -24.99
C PRO A 180 -6.74 7.23 -25.88
N THR A 181 -6.41 6.35 -26.83
CA THR A 181 -7.41 5.55 -27.54
C THR A 181 -7.76 4.35 -26.70
N ILE A 182 -9.00 4.27 -26.23
CA ILE A 182 -9.48 3.17 -25.39
C ILE A 182 -10.11 2.10 -26.30
N PRO A 183 -9.76 0.82 -26.15
CA PRO A 183 -10.39 -0.26 -26.89
C PRO A 183 -11.92 -0.26 -26.75
N SER A 184 -12.65 -0.44 -27.85
CA SER A 184 -14.11 -0.33 -27.87
C SER A 184 -14.84 -1.38 -27.03
N ASP A 185 -14.16 -2.47 -26.68
CA ASP A 185 -14.65 -3.57 -25.85
C ASP A 185 -14.28 -3.40 -24.36
N THR A 186 -13.83 -2.21 -23.97
CA THR A 186 -13.52 -1.86 -22.58
C THR A 186 -14.81 -1.80 -21.76
N ARG A 187 -14.77 -2.42 -20.57
CA ARG A 187 -15.93 -2.44 -19.66
C ARG A 187 -15.92 -1.18 -18.80
N HIS A 188 -17.09 -0.65 -18.50
CA HIS A 188 -17.23 0.55 -17.66
C HIS A 188 -18.03 0.24 -16.39
N PRO A 189 -17.44 -0.52 -15.45
CA PRO A 189 -18.15 -0.89 -14.23
C PRO A 189 -18.35 0.30 -13.31
N ARG A 190 -19.43 0.24 -12.52
CA ARG A 190 -19.58 1.09 -11.34
C ARG A 190 -18.77 0.53 -10.18
N ILE A 191 -18.32 1.41 -9.30
CA ILE A 191 -17.61 1.06 -8.07
C ILE A 191 -18.62 1.17 -6.93
N LYS A 192 -18.91 0.04 -6.28
CA LYS A 192 -19.91 -0.04 -5.23
C LYS A 192 -19.53 0.82 -4.02
N CYS A 193 -18.26 0.76 -3.60
CA CYS A 193 -17.79 1.51 -2.44
C CYS A 193 -16.32 1.91 -2.57
N VAL A 194 -16.00 3.15 -2.17
CA VAL A 194 -14.65 3.62 -1.87
C VAL A 194 -14.61 4.10 -0.42
N GLY A 195 -13.95 3.35 0.47
CA GLY A 195 -13.86 3.66 1.89
C GLY A 195 -12.44 4.00 2.33
N VAL A 196 -12.20 5.21 2.83
CA VAL A 196 -10.86 5.69 3.15
C VAL A 196 -10.71 6.26 4.55
N TRP A 197 -9.53 6.06 5.13
CA TRP A 197 -9.09 6.73 6.35
C TRP A 197 -8.04 7.79 6.01
N ASP A 198 -8.31 9.03 6.42
CA ASP A 198 -7.43 10.20 6.45
C ASP A 198 -6.49 10.30 5.23
N THR A 199 -7.05 10.41 4.01
CA THR A 199 -6.26 10.54 2.77
C THR A 199 -5.25 11.67 2.85
N VAL A 200 -3.96 11.35 2.76
CA VAL A 200 -2.87 12.34 2.62
C VAL A 200 -2.35 12.27 1.19
N GLY A 201 -2.30 13.42 0.51
CA GLY A 201 -1.80 13.50 -0.86
C GLY A 201 -0.32 13.09 -0.96
N SER A 202 0.14 12.74 -2.16
CA SER A 202 1.58 12.69 -2.42
C SER A 202 2.17 14.08 -2.18
N VAL A 203 3.25 14.18 -1.40
CA VAL A 203 3.89 15.43 -0.96
C VAL A 203 4.51 16.23 -2.13
N ASP A 204 4.16 15.94 -3.38
CA ASP A 204 4.61 16.67 -4.55
C ASP A 204 3.52 16.80 -5.62
N SER A 205 3.29 18.04 -6.07
CA SER A 205 2.51 18.41 -7.25
C SER A 205 3.12 17.90 -8.57
N THR A 206 4.35 17.38 -8.53
CA THR A 206 5.02 16.77 -9.69
C THR A 206 4.57 15.33 -9.99
N ILE A 207 3.84 14.68 -9.08
CA ILE A 207 3.29 13.33 -9.27
C ILE A 207 1.78 13.42 -9.49
N ASP A 208 1.33 14.28 -10.40
CA ASP A 208 0.00 14.11 -11.00
C ASP A 208 0.06 12.98 -12.05
N ALA A 209 0.35 11.76 -11.59
CA ALA A 209 0.68 10.61 -12.42
C ALA A 209 -0.42 10.24 -13.43
N LEU A 210 -1.62 10.83 -13.33
CA LEU A 210 -2.75 10.52 -14.21
C LEU A 210 -3.52 11.75 -14.68
N ALA A 211 -3.12 12.98 -14.35
CA ALA A 211 -3.96 14.17 -14.58
C ALA A 211 -5.38 14.06 -13.98
N ILE A 212 -5.52 13.34 -12.87
CA ILE A 212 -6.80 13.09 -12.20
C ILE A 212 -6.81 13.97 -10.96
N LYS A 213 -7.75 14.91 -10.88
CA LYS A 213 -7.90 15.74 -9.69
C LYS A 213 -8.29 14.86 -8.51
N ASP A 214 -7.40 14.72 -7.52
CA ASP A 214 -7.63 13.82 -6.37
C ASP A 214 -8.87 14.20 -5.56
N THR A 215 -9.23 15.48 -5.54
CA THR A 215 -10.42 15.96 -4.82
C THR A 215 -11.75 15.62 -5.50
N SER A 216 -11.76 15.14 -6.75
CA SER A 216 -13.00 14.84 -7.47
C SER A 216 -13.54 13.46 -7.08
N LEU A 217 -14.83 13.37 -6.76
CA LEU A 217 -15.53 12.09 -6.59
C LEU A 217 -15.95 11.58 -7.98
N PRO A 218 -15.48 10.39 -8.42
CA PRO A 218 -15.88 9.84 -9.72
C PRO A 218 -17.37 9.50 -9.75
N VAL A 219 -18.04 9.74 -10.89
CA VAL A 219 -19.50 9.50 -11.06
C VAL A 219 -19.86 8.02 -11.02
N THR A 220 -18.89 7.16 -11.27
CA THR A 220 -19.00 5.69 -11.17
C THR A 220 -19.00 5.18 -9.73
N VAL A 221 -18.62 5.98 -8.73
CA VAL A 221 -18.59 5.55 -7.32
C VAL A 221 -19.96 5.74 -6.67
N ASP A 222 -20.59 4.65 -6.21
CA ASP A 222 -21.91 4.69 -5.55
C ASP A 222 -21.82 5.14 -4.08
N ILE A 223 -20.84 4.65 -3.32
CA ILE A 223 -20.69 4.96 -1.90
C ILE A 223 -19.25 5.42 -1.66
N ALA A 224 -19.09 6.64 -1.14
CA ALA A 224 -17.81 7.22 -0.78
C ALA A 224 -17.78 7.55 0.73
N LEU A 225 -16.89 6.88 1.46
CA LEU A 225 -16.76 7.00 2.91
C LEU A 225 -15.36 7.52 3.25
N HIS A 226 -15.27 8.57 4.06
CA HIS A 226 -13.99 9.16 4.48
C HIS A 226 -14.00 9.43 5.99
N ALA A 227 -13.22 8.67 6.74
CA ALA A 227 -12.93 8.93 8.15
C ALA A 227 -11.73 9.88 8.27
N LEU A 228 -11.89 11.03 8.93
CA LEU A 228 -10.90 12.10 8.99
C LEU A 228 -10.35 12.31 10.40
N ALA A 229 -9.04 12.50 10.54
CA ALA A 229 -8.39 12.76 11.82
C ALA A 229 -8.51 14.23 12.23
N LEU A 230 -9.19 14.50 13.35
CA LEU A 230 -9.40 15.86 13.84
C LEU A 230 -8.14 16.50 14.44
N HIS A 231 -7.33 15.71 15.13
CA HIS A 231 -6.23 16.20 15.95
C HIS A 231 -4.86 16.04 15.28
N GLU A 232 -4.79 15.60 14.02
CA GLU A 232 -3.54 15.60 13.27
C GLU A 232 -3.12 17.04 12.92
N ASN A 233 -1.92 17.40 13.34
CA ASN A 233 -1.41 18.77 13.37
C ASN A 233 -0.11 18.98 12.59
N ARG A 234 0.40 17.96 11.88
CA ARG A 234 1.50 18.12 10.90
C ARG A 234 0.94 18.69 9.60
N GLU A 235 1.48 19.80 9.13
CA GLU A 235 0.97 20.50 7.92
C GLU A 235 1.10 19.63 6.66
N LYS A 236 2.18 18.85 6.53
CA LYS A 236 2.35 17.88 5.43
C LYS A 236 1.37 16.70 5.45
N PHE A 237 0.61 16.52 6.54
CA PHE A 237 -0.43 15.48 6.70
C PHE A 237 -1.85 16.08 6.64
N LEU A 238 -2.02 17.25 6.02
CA LEU A 238 -3.36 17.77 5.73
C LEU A 238 -4.12 16.81 4.81
N PRO A 239 -5.38 16.49 5.14
CA PRO A 239 -6.12 15.50 4.39
C PRO A 239 -6.63 16.12 3.10
N THR A 240 -6.66 15.31 2.05
CA THR A 240 -7.28 15.69 0.78
C THR A 240 -8.76 15.34 0.86
N LEU A 241 -9.64 16.33 1.06
CA LEU A 241 -11.08 16.10 1.08
C LEU A 241 -11.62 15.85 -0.33
N TRP A 242 -12.72 15.09 -0.44
CA TRP A 242 -13.54 15.15 -1.64
C TRP A 242 -14.24 16.51 -1.69
N THR A 243 -14.17 17.15 -2.85
CA THR A 243 -14.95 18.36 -3.13
C THR A 243 -16.40 17.92 -3.31
N THR A 244 -17.30 18.44 -2.48
CA THR A 244 -18.73 18.34 -2.75
C THR A 244 -18.98 19.04 -4.09
N PRO A 245 -19.47 18.34 -5.14
CA PRO A 245 -19.68 18.98 -6.43
C PRO A 245 -20.66 20.16 -6.27
N GLN A 246 -20.50 21.23 -7.05
CA GLN A 246 -21.46 22.35 -7.08
C GLN A 246 -22.84 21.91 -7.58
N SER A 247 -22.87 20.87 -8.42
CA SER A 247 -24.05 20.09 -8.76
C SER A 247 -24.36 19.10 -7.63
N GLU A 248 -25.63 18.83 -7.34
CA GLU A 248 -26.02 17.76 -6.42
C GLU A 248 -25.34 16.43 -6.81
N LEU A 249 -25.03 15.60 -5.81
CA LEU A 249 -24.56 14.23 -6.05
C LEU A 249 -25.55 13.50 -6.96
N ALA A 250 -25.07 12.60 -7.84
CA ALA A 250 -26.01 11.82 -8.64
C ALA A 250 -26.93 11.00 -7.72
N PRO A 251 -28.19 10.70 -8.11
CA PRO A 251 -29.20 10.13 -7.20
C PRO A 251 -28.80 8.84 -6.48
N ASN A 252 -27.86 8.09 -7.05
CA ASN A 252 -27.34 6.82 -6.53
C ASN A 252 -25.98 6.97 -5.79
N GLN A 253 -25.47 8.20 -5.62
CA GLN A 253 -24.20 8.47 -4.94
C GLN A 253 -24.42 8.93 -3.50
N THR A 254 -23.67 8.34 -2.58
CA THR A 254 -23.59 8.75 -1.19
C THR A 254 -22.16 9.17 -0.86
N LEU A 255 -21.98 10.36 -0.29
CA LEU A 255 -20.70 10.84 0.22
C LEU A 255 -20.80 11.12 1.72
N LYS A 256 -20.00 10.42 2.52
CA LYS A 256 -19.86 10.66 3.97
C LYS A 256 -18.42 11.03 4.30
N GLN A 257 -18.18 12.27 4.71
CA GLN A 257 -16.89 12.74 5.21
C GLN A 257 -17.05 13.09 6.69
N VAL A 258 -16.53 12.24 7.57
CA VAL A 258 -16.81 12.29 9.01
C VAL A 258 -15.51 12.47 9.79
N TRP A 259 -15.49 13.49 10.65
CA TRP A 259 -14.34 13.79 11.52
C TRP A 259 -14.39 12.97 12.81
N PHE A 260 -13.29 12.30 13.14
CA PHE A 260 -13.09 11.45 14.30
C PHE A 260 -12.05 12.05 15.27
N PRO A 261 -12.16 11.76 16.58
CA PRO A 261 -11.13 12.13 17.54
C PRO A 261 -9.84 11.37 17.25
N GLY A 262 -8.71 12.10 17.25
CA GLY A 262 -7.37 11.53 17.19
C GLY A 262 -6.50 12.13 16.09
N ALA A 263 -5.21 11.83 16.15
CA ALA A 263 -4.27 12.07 15.05
C ALA A 263 -4.41 11.01 13.94
N HIS A 264 -3.52 11.07 12.94
CA HIS A 264 -3.62 10.26 11.72
C HIS A 264 -3.79 8.75 11.98
N SER A 265 -2.92 8.15 12.79
CA SER A 265 -2.99 6.71 13.14
C SER A 265 -3.95 6.40 14.29
N ASP A 266 -4.45 7.41 15.02
CA ASP A 266 -5.60 7.24 15.92
C ASP A 266 -6.90 7.04 15.12
N VAL A 267 -6.94 7.34 13.82
CA VAL A 267 -8.09 7.10 12.94
C VAL A 267 -7.83 5.95 11.97
N GLY A 268 -6.63 5.87 11.40
CA GLY A 268 -6.25 4.81 10.46
C GLY A 268 -5.75 3.51 11.10
N GLY A 269 -5.44 3.51 12.40
CA GLY A 269 -4.72 2.44 13.07
C GLY A 269 -3.20 2.54 12.84
N GLY A 270 -2.43 1.70 13.53
CA GLY A 270 -0.96 1.73 13.50
C GLY A 270 -0.28 2.09 14.82
N TYR A 271 -1.04 2.50 15.85
CA TYR A 271 -0.54 2.69 17.21
C TYR A 271 -0.82 1.49 18.12
N GLU A 272 -0.02 1.39 19.18
CA GLU A 272 -0.25 0.44 20.28
C GLU A 272 -1.62 0.64 20.91
N ARG A 273 -1.85 1.87 21.37
CA ARG A 273 -3.14 2.34 21.84
C ARG A 273 -4.01 2.66 20.64
N ARG A 274 -4.98 1.80 20.38
CA ARG A 274 -5.81 1.85 19.16
C ARG A 274 -7.29 2.03 19.43
N GLU A 275 -7.68 2.37 20.66
CA GLU A 275 -9.10 2.50 21.00
C GLU A 275 -9.83 3.63 20.25
N LEU A 276 -9.13 4.69 19.85
CA LEU A 276 -9.68 5.70 18.94
C LEU A 276 -9.82 5.16 17.50
N ALA A 277 -8.85 4.35 17.06
CA ALA A 277 -8.86 3.74 15.72
C ALA A 277 -9.95 2.69 15.60
N ASP A 278 -10.26 1.97 16.69
CA ASP A 278 -11.38 1.04 16.78
C ASP A 278 -12.71 1.73 16.50
N ILE A 279 -12.91 2.95 17.00
CA ILE A 279 -14.14 3.72 16.73
C ILE A 279 -14.28 4.00 15.23
N ALA A 280 -13.21 4.48 14.57
CA ALA A 280 -13.21 4.75 13.14
C ALA A 280 -13.36 3.47 12.30
N LEU A 281 -12.83 2.33 12.74
CA LEU A 281 -13.02 1.04 12.10
C LEU A 281 -14.47 0.57 12.22
N PHE A 282 -15.07 0.65 13.40
CA PHE A 282 -16.45 0.19 13.63
C PHE A 282 -17.47 1.03 12.85
N TRP A 283 -17.21 2.33 12.71
CA TRP A 283 -17.96 3.16 11.78
C TRP A 283 -17.92 2.60 10.36
N MET A 284 -16.72 2.43 9.80
CA MET A 284 -16.54 1.92 8.43
C MET A 284 -17.21 0.55 8.25
N VAL A 285 -17.04 -0.37 9.21
CA VAL A 285 -17.65 -1.70 9.19
C VAL A 285 -19.17 -1.62 9.14
N GLY A 286 -19.78 -0.79 9.98
CA GLY A 286 -21.23 -0.68 10.00
C GLY A 286 -21.82 -0.01 8.75
N GLU A 287 -21.05 0.83 8.06
CA GLU A 287 -21.44 1.42 6.77
C GLU A 287 -21.42 0.40 5.61
N ILE A 288 -20.57 -0.64 5.69
CA ILE A 288 -20.37 -1.60 4.59
C ILE A 288 -20.94 -3.00 4.84
N LYS A 289 -21.27 -3.36 6.09
CA LYS A 289 -21.71 -4.73 6.46
C LYS A 289 -22.98 -5.21 5.76
N SER A 290 -23.75 -4.31 5.14
CA SER A 290 -24.98 -4.66 4.41
C SER A 290 -24.70 -5.26 3.02
N PHE A 291 -23.49 -5.07 2.49
CA PHE A 291 -23.10 -5.60 1.18
C PHE A 291 -21.75 -6.32 1.20
N ILE A 292 -20.94 -6.20 2.25
CA ILE A 292 -19.73 -7.01 2.46
C ILE A 292 -19.96 -7.93 3.65
N GLU A 293 -19.82 -9.23 3.44
CA GLU A 293 -19.91 -10.22 4.51
C GLU A 293 -18.58 -10.28 5.27
N LEU A 294 -18.63 -9.91 6.56
CA LEU A 294 -17.47 -9.73 7.44
C LEU A 294 -17.55 -10.65 8.66
N ASP A 295 -16.40 -11.06 9.18
CA ASP A 295 -16.24 -11.64 10.51
C ASP A 295 -16.23 -10.53 11.57
N LEU A 296 -17.43 -10.23 12.06
CA LEU A 296 -17.64 -9.23 13.10
C LEU A 296 -17.10 -9.65 14.48
N GLU A 297 -16.90 -10.95 14.73
CA GLU A 297 -16.28 -11.42 15.98
C GLU A 297 -14.78 -11.18 15.95
N PHE A 298 -14.11 -11.49 14.83
CA PHE A 298 -12.70 -11.17 14.60
C PHE A 298 -12.42 -9.66 14.76
N LEU A 299 -13.24 -8.80 14.16
CA LEU A 299 -13.08 -7.35 14.30
C LEU A 299 -13.21 -6.89 15.76
N ARG A 300 -14.14 -7.51 16.51
CA ARG A 300 -14.33 -7.22 17.93
C ARG A 300 -13.18 -7.77 18.79
N SER A 301 -12.64 -8.95 18.47
CA SER A 301 -11.55 -9.55 19.25
C SER A 301 -10.20 -8.84 19.06
N THR A 302 -9.98 -8.19 17.90
CA THR A 302 -8.75 -7.42 17.62
C THR A 302 -8.72 -6.01 18.22
N ARG A 303 -9.79 -5.56 18.88
CA ARG A 303 -9.87 -4.22 19.48
C ARG A 303 -8.88 -4.04 20.63
N GLN A 304 -8.72 -2.80 21.10
CA GLN A 304 -7.92 -2.49 22.27
C GLN A 304 -8.40 -3.29 23.50
N HIS A 305 -7.47 -3.99 24.16
CA HIS A 305 -7.74 -4.64 25.43
C HIS A 305 -7.82 -3.57 26.54
N GLN A 306 -8.84 -3.69 27.40
CA GLN A 306 -9.12 -2.74 28.50
C GLN A 306 -9.12 -1.27 28.04
N PRO A 307 -10.02 -0.89 27.11
CA PRO A 307 -10.04 0.48 26.61
C PRO A 307 -10.53 1.45 27.70
N GLU A 308 -10.05 2.69 27.62
CA GLU A 308 -10.65 3.84 28.32
C GLU A 308 -12.15 3.97 27.97
N PRO A 309 -12.95 4.73 28.75
CA PRO A 309 -14.34 4.98 28.38
C PRO A 309 -14.49 5.45 26.93
N TRP A 310 -15.57 5.02 26.27
CA TRP A 310 -15.74 5.20 24.84
C TRP A 310 -15.59 6.68 24.42
N GLY A 311 -14.64 6.94 23.52
CA GLY A 311 -14.35 8.28 23.00
C GLY A 311 -13.59 9.22 23.94
N THR A 312 -13.23 8.82 25.17
CA THR A 312 -12.57 9.71 26.15
C THR A 312 -11.05 9.62 26.12
N SER A 313 -10.46 8.78 25.26
CA SER A 313 -9.01 8.67 25.14
C SER A 313 -8.37 9.98 24.71
N GLN A 314 -7.21 10.26 25.30
CA GLN A 314 -6.39 11.40 24.92
C GLN A 314 -5.85 11.18 23.51
N PRO A 315 -6.07 12.13 22.57
CA PRO A 315 -5.54 12.03 21.23
C PRO A 315 -4.02 12.15 21.24
N THR A 316 -3.37 11.46 20.31
CA THR A 316 -1.93 11.55 20.12
C THR A 316 -1.57 12.94 19.56
N ASN A 317 -0.55 13.60 20.11
CA ASN A 317 -0.02 14.85 19.55
C ASN A 317 1.21 14.52 18.69
N GLU A 318 0.96 14.16 17.45
CA GLU A 318 2.00 13.56 16.61
C GLU A 318 3.09 14.56 16.21
N TYR A 319 2.77 15.85 16.04
CA TYR A 319 3.78 16.88 15.83
C TYR A 319 4.74 17.00 17.02
N MET A 320 4.24 16.92 18.26
CA MET A 320 5.07 16.95 19.45
C MET A 320 5.84 15.64 19.67
N ASN A 321 5.34 14.51 19.17
CA ASN A 321 6.05 13.23 19.22
C ASN A 321 7.15 13.11 18.15
N CYS A 322 7.08 13.90 17.07
CA CYS A 322 8.13 13.93 16.07
C CYS A 322 9.43 14.53 16.62
N LEU A 323 10.58 14.01 16.14
CA LEU A 323 11.90 14.60 16.37
C LEU A 323 11.90 16.08 16.02
N HIS A 324 12.61 16.89 16.82
CA HIS A 324 12.60 18.35 16.67
C HIS A 324 13.00 18.79 15.25
N THR A 325 13.98 18.13 14.63
CA THR A 325 14.43 18.41 13.26
C THR A 325 13.33 18.16 12.22
N MET A 326 12.48 17.16 12.43
CA MET A 326 11.36 16.82 11.55
C MET A 326 10.18 17.77 11.67
N ARG A 327 10.00 18.42 12.82
CA ARG A 327 8.92 19.41 13.02
C ARG A 327 9.00 20.56 12.02
N ALA A 328 10.20 21.07 11.74
CA ALA A 328 10.41 22.11 10.73
C ALA A 328 10.07 21.64 9.32
N VAL A 329 10.34 20.36 8.99
CA VAL A 329 10.05 19.76 7.68
C VAL A 329 8.54 19.56 7.50
N PHE A 330 7.86 19.06 8.54
CA PHE A 330 6.44 18.77 8.48
C PHE A 330 5.56 20.01 8.56
N GLY A 331 6.06 21.09 9.18
CA GLY A 331 5.25 22.25 9.52
C GLY A 331 4.15 21.88 10.52
N CYS A 332 3.51 22.91 11.08
CA CYS A 332 2.48 22.75 12.09
C CYS A 332 1.22 23.50 11.68
N LYS A 333 0.11 22.76 11.54
CA LYS A 333 -1.18 23.35 11.18
C LYS A 333 -2.32 22.45 11.61
N THR A 334 -3.16 22.96 12.50
CA THR A 334 -4.37 22.24 12.91
C THR A 334 -5.40 22.18 11.79
N ARG A 335 -6.34 21.23 11.91
CA ARG A 335 -7.48 21.09 10.98
C ARG A 335 -8.40 22.32 10.97
N LEU A 336 -8.43 23.09 12.06
CA LEU A 336 -9.18 24.33 12.17
C LEU A 336 -8.47 25.47 11.43
N GLU A 337 -7.17 25.64 11.63
CA GLU A 337 -6.35 26.66 10.95
C GLU A 337 -6.25 26.43 9.44
N SER A 338 -6.31 25.18 8.99
CA SER A 338 -6.31 24.83 7.57
C SER A 338 -7.62 25.18 6.86
N LYS A 339 -8.68 25.57 7.59
CA LYS A 339 -10.02 25.86 7.07
C LYS A 339 -10.70 24.67 6.36
N LEU A 340 -10.22 23.46 6.61
CA LEU A 340 -10.84 22.23 6.08
C LEU A 340 -12.12 21.86 6.86
N ILE A 341 -12.20 22.27 8.13
CA ILE A 341 -13.43 22.18 8.92
C ILE A 341 -14.29 23.40 8.60
N THR A 342 -15.54 23.13 8.22
CA THR A 342 -16.53 24.16 7.87
C THR A 342 -17.82 23.96 8.67
N LYS A 343 -18.76 24.90 8.56
CA LYS A 343 -20.10 24.78 9.17
C LYS A 343 -20.94 23.61 8.63
N HIS A 344 -20.50 22.96 7.55
CA HIS A 344 -21.16 21.80 6.94
C HIS A 344 -20.42 20.49 7.24
N SER A 345 -19.34 20.54 8.02
CA SER A 345 -18.60 19.34 8.40
C SER A 345 -19.42 18.46 9.33
N THR A 346 -19.41 17.16 9.05
CA THR A 346 -20.04 16.14 9.89
C THR A 346 -19.04 15.61 10.91
N PHE A 347 -19.44 15.56 12.17
CA PHE A 347 -18.60 15.05 13.26
C PHE A 347 -19.09 13.67 13.70
N HIS A 348 -18.20 12.79 14.11
CA HIS A 348 -18.61 11.53 14.72
C HIS A 348 -19.07 11.75 16.18
N GLN A 349 -20.04 10.97 16.67
CA GLN A 349 -20.57 11.11 18.03
C GLN A 349 -19.51 10.99 19.14
N SER A 350 -18.39 10.30 18.90
CA SER A 350 -17.31 10.20 19.88
C SER A 350 -16.65 11.56 20.17
N LEU A 351 -16.76 12.55 19.28
CA LEU A 351 -16.25 13.91 19.53
C LEU A 351 -17.05 14.68 20.59
N ALA A 352 -18.30 14.28 20.85
CA ALA A 352 -19.11 14.88 21.91
C ALA A 352 -18.56 14.57 23.31
N VAL A 353 -17.82 13.48 23.45
CA VAL A 353 -17.19 13.03 24.70
C VAL A 353 -15.66 13.08 24.67
N SER A 354 -15.08 13.57 23.57
CA SER A 354 -13.64 13.75 23.42
C SER A 354 -13.11 14.73 24.48
N PRO A 355 -11.91 14.49 25.04
CA PRO A 355 -11.34 15.37 26.06
C PRO A 355 -11.21 16.81 25.59
N GLN A 356 -11.65 17.75 26.43
CA GLN A 356 -11.49 19.19 26.18
C GLN A 356 -10.22 19.75 26.83
N VAL A 357 -9.71 19.06 27.85
CA VAL A 357 -8.38 19.32 28.44
C VAL A 357 -7.44 18.23 27.94
N LEU A 358 -6.48 18.64 27.11
CA LEU A 358 -5.52 17.73 26.46
C LEU A 358 -4.26 17.61 27.30
N LYS A 359 -3.71 16.39 27.42
CA LYS A 359 -2.42 16.14 28.10
C LYS A 359 -1.25 16.83 27.38
N SER A 360 -1.30 16.93 26.06
CA SER A 360 -0.34 17.65 25.22
C SER A 360 -1.09 18.66 24.34
N PRO A 361 -1.41 19.85 24.87
CA PRO A 361 -2.32 20.81 24.22
C PRO A 361 -1.67 21.65 23.12
N ASP A 362 -0.34 21.64 23.02
CA ASP A 362 0.42 22.47 22.09
C ASP A 362 0.05 22.14 20.65
N ASN A 363 -0.35 23.16 19.89
CA ASN A 363 -0.75 23.02 18.50
C ASN A 363 -1.88 22.00 18.25
N MET A 364 -2.80 21.86 19.19
CA MET A 364 -3.95 20.97 19.08
C MET A 364 -5.27 21.77 19.11
N THR A 365 -6.26 21.27 18.37
CA THR A 365 -7.63 21.79 18.40
C THR A 365 -8.50 20.96 19.35
N THR A 366 -9.63 21.52 19.79
CA THR A 366 -10.66 20.82 20.58
C THR A 366 -12.03 21.18 20.03
N THR A 367 -13.05 20.37 20.37
CA THR A 367 -14.42 20.66 19.97
C THR A 367 -14.87 22.06 20.44
N ILE A 368 -14.51 22.47 21.66
CA ILE A 368 -14.80 23.84 22.15
C ILE A 368 -14.13 24.92 21.28
N LYS A 369 -12.85 24.73 20.89
CA LYS A 369 -12.15 25.69 20.00
C LYS A 369 -12.84 25.79 18.64
N ILE A 370 -13.29 24.66 18.08
CA ILE A 370 -14.01 24.61 16.80
C ILE A 370 -15.37 25.29 16.90
N LEU A 371 -16.15 24.96 17.93
CA LEU A 371 -17.47 25.58 18.18
C LEU A 371 -17.35 27.10 18.33
N LYS A 372 -16.35 27.56 19.10
CA LYS A 372 -16.06 28.99 19.25
C LYS A 372 -15.68 29.66 17.94
N ALA A 373 -14.91 28.99 17.08
CA ALA A 373 -14.48 29.52 15.79
C ALA A 373 -15.59 29.54 14.73
N LEU A 374 -16.52 28.58 14.75
CA LEU A 374 -17.62 28.47 13.79
C LEU A 374 -18.89 29.24 14.19
N GLY A 375 -18.99 29.69 15.44
CA GLY A 375 -20.06 30.57 15.94
C GLY A 375 -21.28 29.83 16.52
N SER A 376 -22.15 30.59 17.20
CA SER A 376 -23.30 30.09 17.98
C SER A 376 -24.46 29.48 17.15
N GLY A 377 -24.41 29.57 15.81
CA GLY A 377 -25.35 28.92 14.90
C GLY A 377 -24.92 27.54 14.41
N PHE A 378 -23.75 27.05 14.84
CA PHE A 378 -23.27 25.71 14.49
C PHE A 378 -23.95 24.66 15.39
N ASN A 379 -25.05 24.09 14.89
CA ASN A 379 -25.61 22.88 15.48
C ASN A 379 -24.75 21.71 14.99
N SER A 380 -23.82 21.24 15.82
CA SER A 380 -22.93 20.11 15.50
C SER A 380 -23.73 18.95 14.95
N GLN A 381 -23.59 18.70 13.65
CA GLN A 381 -24.16 17.52 13.03
C GLN A 381 -23.30 16.32 13.41
N TYR A 382 -23.60 15.75 14.57
CA TYR A 382 -23.06 14.45 14.94
C TYR A 382 -23.78 13.39 14.13
N ALA A 383 -23.06 12.66 13.28
CA ALA A 383 -23.62 11.52 12.56
C ALA A 383 -24.15 10.49 13.58
N PRO A 384 -25.40 10.00 13.44
CA PRO A 384 -25.91 8.95 14.32
C PRO A 384 -25.05 7.69 14.19
N LEU A 385 -24.86 6.97 15.30
CA LEU A 385 -24.19 5.68 15.27
C LEU A 385 -25.02 4.70 14.45
N ASN A 386 -24.36 3.96 13.57
CA ASN A 386 -24.98 2.80 12.97
C ASN A 386 -25.14 1.68 14.01
N GLU A 387 -25.92 0.65 13.66
CA GLU A 387 -26.25 -0.45 14.57
C GLU A 387 -25.00 -1.18 15.13
N PHE A 388 -23.98 -1.38 14.29
CA PHE A 388 -22.75 -2.06 14.72
C PHE A 388 -21.95 -1.20 15.69
N GLU A 389 -21.82 0.10 15.42
CA GLU A 389 -21.19 1.04 16.34
C GLU A 389 -21.93 1.12 17.67
N ALA A 390 -23.26 1.20 17.65
CA ALA A 390 -24.09 1.25 18.85
C ALA A 390 -23.89 -0.02 19.71
N TYR A 391 -23.85 -1.19 19.08
CA TYR A 391 -23.53 -2.45 19.76
C TYR A 391 -22.13 -2.42 20.38
N CYS A 392 -21.10 -2.01 19.63
CA CYS A 392 -19.73 -1.94 20.10
C CYS A 392 -19.56 -0.93 21.25
N LYS A 393 -20.23 0.22 21.18
CA LYS A 393 -20.26 1.23 22.24
C LYS A 393 -20.91 0.70 23.53
N ASN A 394 -22.07 0.03 23.41
CA ASN A 394 -22.77 -0.53 24.57
C ASN A 394 -21.98 -1.65 25.25
N ASN A 395 -21.11 -2.34 24.50
CA ASN A 395 -20.29 -3.45 24.99
C ASN A 395 -18.81 -3.07 25.14
N TRP A 396 -18.48 -1.78 25.13
CA TRP A 396 -17.10 -1.29 25.00
C TRP A 396 -16.13 -1.85 26.04
N LYS A 397 -16.58 -1.98 27.30
CA LYS A 397 -15.79 -2.50 28.43
C LYS A 397 -15.88 -4.02 28.61
N ASN A 398 -16.69 -4.73 27.83
CA ASN A 398 -16.92 -6.16 28.03
C ASN A 398 -15.75 -6.99 27.49
N THR A 399 -14.88 -7.49 28.36
CA THR A 399 -13.71 -8.30 27.99
C THR A 399 -14.04 -9.64 27.32
N ARG A 400 -15.30 -10.10 27.34
CA ARG A 400 -15.74 -11.35 26.70
C ARG A 400 -16.17 -11.21 25.23
N MET A 401 -16.23 -10.00 24.67
CA MET A 401 -16.37 -9.86 23.22
C MET A 401 -15.03 -10.26 22.57
N GLY A 402 -14.86 -11.54 22.25
CA GLY A 402 -13.66 -12.09 21.62
C GLY A 402 -12.94 -13.17 22.44
N THR A 403 -13.63 -14.23 22.90
CA THR A 403 -12.99 -15.38 23.59
C THR A 403 -12.31 -16.36 22.63
N LEU A 404 -11.62 -15.86 21.61
CA LEU A 404 -10.65 -16.67 20.88
C LEU A 404 -9.28 -16.20 21.37
N ASP A 405 -8.51 -17.13 21.93
CA ASP A 405 -7.06 -16.99 22.05
C ASP A 405 -6.51 -16.32 20.79
N PRO A 406 -5.45 -15.48 20.87
CA PRO A 406 -4.91 -14.81 19.69
C PRO A 406 -4.72 -15.87 18.62
N ALA A 407 -5.57 -15.83 17.59
CA ALA A 407 -5.52 -16.80 16.52
C ALA A 407 -4.07 -16.77 16.06
N ILE A 408 -3.38 -17.91 16.09
CA ILE A 408 -2.04 -18.03 15.49
C ILE A 408 -2.23 -17.51 14.07
N PHE A 409 -1.80 -16.28 13.85
CA PHE A 409 -2.21 -15.53 12.69
C PHE A 409 -1.55 -16.20 11.50
N GLY A 410 -2.36 -16.53 10.49
CA GLY A 410 -1.85 -16.93 9.20
C GLY A 410 -0.80 -15.91 8.71
N SER A 411 0.29 -16.43 8.16
CA SER A 411 1.32 -15.65 7.52
C SER A 411 0.68 -14.78 6.44
N PRO A 412 1.22 -13.59 6.10
CA PRO A 412 0.79 -12.84 4.90
C PRO A 412 0.78 -13.69 3.61
N ARG A 413 1.45 -14.86 3.61
CA ARG A 413 1.41 -15.88 2.55
C ARG A 413 0.06 -16.59 2.40
N ASP A 414 -0.82 -16.49 3.40
CA ASP A 414 -2.16 -17.08 3.40
C ASP A 414 -3.19 -16.19 2.68
N VAL A 415 -2.80 -14.97 2.30
CA VAL A 415 -3.50 -14.14 1.31
C VAL A 415 -2.91 -14.49 -0.05
N ILE A 416 -3.73 -14.98 -0.99
CA ILE A 416 -3.29 -15.41 -2.32
C ILE A 416 -2.39 -14.31 -2.94
N PRO A 417 -1.07 -14.52 -3.02
CA PRO A 417 -0.18 -13.52 -3.62
C PRO A 417 -0.40 -13.50 -5.14
N PRO A 418 0.06 -12.45 -5.84
CA PRO A 418 0.10 -12.48 -7.30
C PRO A 418 0.83 -13.75 -7.79
N PRO A 419 0.50 -14.29 -8.98
CA PRO A 419 1.02 -15.58 -9.44
C PRO A 419 2.54 -15.70 -9.40
N ALA A 420 3.24 -14.58 -9.64
CA ALA A 420 4.64 -14.38 -9.27
C ALA A 420 4.82 -12.99 -8.63
N TYR A 421 5.61 -12.91 -7.56
CA TYR A 421 5.86 -11.71 -6.79
C TYR A 421 7.29 -11.70 -6.24
N TRP A 422 7.78 -10.54 -5.84
CA TRP A 422 9.13 -10.42 -5.26
C TRP A 422 9.05 -10.69 -3.75
N THR A 423 9.97 -11.50 -3.22
CA THR A 423 10.06 -11.73 -1.77
C THR A 423 10.44 -10.45 -1.03
N ALA A 424 10.13 -10.40 0.27
CA ALA A 424 10.91 -9.59 1.19
C ALA A 424 12.40 -10.01 1.13
N GLU A 425 13.28 -9.11 1.55
CA GLU A 425 14.74 -9.30 1.52
C GLU A 425 15.13 -10.68 2.07
N SER A 426 15.88 -11.46 1.28
CA SER A 426 16.36 -12.78 1.69
C SER A 426 17.73 -12.67 2.38
N PRO A 427 17.96 -13.39 3.50
CA PRO A 427 19.27 -13.45 4.14
C PRO A 427 20.37 -13.87 3.16
N GLN A 428 21.58 -13.37 3.38
CA GLN A 428 22.73 -13.71 2.55
C GLN A 428 22.93 -15.23 2.51
N GLY A 429 23.06 -15.79 1.30
CA GLY A 429 23.17 -17.22 1.06
C GLY A 429 21.86 -18.03 1.13
N PHE A 430 20.70 -17.40 1.33
CA PHE A 430 19.40 -18.08 1.34
C PHE A 430 18.68 -17.91 -0.01
N VAL A 431 18.13 -19.00 -0.54
CA VAL A 431 17.22 -19.00 -1.69
C VAL A 431 15.87 -19.58 -1.25
N PRO A 432 14.75 -18.87 -1.43
CA PRO A 432 13.41 -19.39 -1.12
C PRO A 432 13.07 -20.64 -1.94
N SER A 433 12.35 -21.59 -1.33
CA SER A 433 11.89 -22.80 -2.01
C SER A 433 10.95 -22.56 -3.19
N ALA A 434 10.27 -21.41 -3.21
CA ALA A 434 9.37 -20.99 -4.29
C ALA A 434 10.04 -20.06 -5.32
N ALA A 435 11.38 -19.93 -5.30
CA ALA A 435 12.09 -19.04 -6.22
C ALA A 435 12.00 -19.55 -7.66
N ILE A 436 11.60 -18.66 -8.57
CA ILE A 436 11.46 -18.98 -9.98
C ILE A 436 12.86 -19.15 -10.58
N GLN A 437 13.12 -20.32 -11.17
CA GLN A 437 14.36 -20.59 -11.86
C GLN A 437 14.45 -19.75 -13.13
N GLY A 438 15.52 -18.96 -13.24
CA GLY A 438 15.79 -18.10 -14.39
C GLY A 438 16.85 -18.63 -15.36
N GLY A 439 17.52 -19.72 -15.00
CA GLY A 439 18.57 -20.30 -15.82
C GLY A 439 19.33 -21.42 -15.11
N HIS A 440 20.50 -21.76 -15.62
CA HIS A 440 21.41 -22.73 -15.02
C HIS A 440 22.85 -22.49 -15.45
N GLU A 441 23.81 -22.87 -14.60
CA GLU A 441 25.22 -22.88 -14.93
C GLU A 441 25.58 -24.01 -15.90
N SER A 442 26.82 -24.03 -16.40
CA SER A 442 27.30 -25.02 -17.37
C SER A 442 27.29 -26.46 -16.85
N LYS A 443 27.33 -26.65 -15.52
CA LYS A 443 27.22 -27.95 -14.85
C LYS A 443 25.78 -28.27 -14.40
N GLY A 444 24.79 -27.49 -14.81
CA GLY A 444 23.37 -27.72 -14.50
C GLY A 444 22.88 -27.17 -13.17
N ALA A 445 23.72 -26.48 -12.38
CA ALA A 445 23.28 -25.84 -11.14
C ALA A 445 22.27 -24.72 -11.45
N PRO A 446 21.10 -24.67 -10.81
CA PRO A 446 20.07 -23.70 -11.12
C PRO A 446 20.51 -22.27 -10.74
N LEU A 447 20.07 -21.32 -11.56
CA LEU A 447 20.18 -19.89 -11.32
C LEU A 447 18.78 -19.33 -11.10
N TYR A 448 18.61 -18.52 -10.08
CA TYR A 448 17.31 -17.91 -9.76
C TYR A 448 17.27 -16.44 -10.11
N ILE A 449 16.05 -15.99 -10.38
CA ILE A 449 15.77 -14.60 -10.69
C ILE A 449 15.82 -13.80 -9.39
N ALA A 450 16.71 -12.81 -9.35
CA ALA A 450 16.84 -11.91 -8.22
C ALA A 450 16.82 -10.45 -8.66
N ARG A 451 16.54 -9.55 -7.72
CA ARG A 451 16.75 -8.11 -7.89
C ARG A 451 17.23 -7.50 -6.58
N ALA A 452 17.76 -6.28 -6.62
CA ALA A 452 17.88 -5.44 -5.43
C ALA A 452 18.38 -4.01 -5.73
N PRO A 453 18.50 -3.13 -4.71
CA PRO A 453 18.77 -1.72 -4.92
C PRO A 453 20.27 -1.44 -5.13
N TYR A 454 20.72 -1.50 -6.38
CA TYR A 454 21.97 -0.88 -6.81
C TYR A 454 21.72 -0.35 -8.22
N GLU A 455 21.72 0.99 -8.37
CA GLU A 455 21.56 1.72 -9.63
C GLU A 455 20.63 1.03 -10.66
N ALA A 456 19.45 0.63 -10.20
CA ALA A 456 18.29 0.35 -11.05
C ALA A 456 18.37 -0.90 -11.99
N GLY A 457 18.95 -2.04 -11.57
CA GLY A 457 19.06 -3.27 -12.40
C GLY A 457 18.48 -4.59 -11.85
N ILE A 458 17.91 -5.43 -12.73
CA ILE A 458 17.55 -6.85 -12.52
C ILE A 458 18.82 -7.72 -12.43
N ARG A 459 18.81 -8.77 -11.60
CA ARG A 459 20.00 -9.52 -11.16
C ARG A 459 19.89 -11.04 -11.40
N LYS A 460 21.02 -11.74 -11.34
CA LYS A 460 21.08 -13.21 -11.28
C LYS A 460 21.65 -13.67 -9.93
N ALA A 461 21.06 -14.70 -9.32
CA ALA A 461 21.56 -15.29 -8.08
C ALA A 461 21.98 -16.76 -8.31
N SER A 462 23.20 -17.12 -7.88
CA SER A 462 23.71 -18.50 -7.93
C SER A 462 23.72 -19.12 -6.54
N ILE A 463 23.17 -20.34 -6.39
CA ILE A 463 23.20 -21.10 -5.12
C ILE A 463 24.64 -21.45 -4.74
N GLN A 464 25.49 -21.81 -5.72
CA GLN A 464 26.81 -22.41 -5.46
C GLN A 464 27.80 -21.43 -4.84
N ASN A 465 27.73 -20.15 -5.20
CA ASN A 465 28.65 -19.12 -4.70
C ASN A 465 28.02 -18.20 -3.64
N LYS A 466 26.77 -18.46 -3.21
CA LYS A 466 26.02 -17.65 -2.23
C LYS A 466 26.06 -16.13 -2.53
N SER A 467 26.20 -15.77 -3.80
CA SER A 467 26.47 -14.43 -4.28
C SER A 467 25.50 -14.07 -5.39
N VAL A 468 25.02 -12.83 -5.37
CA VAL A 468 24.17 -12.27 -6.43
C VAL A 468 25.04 -11.42 -7.34
N TYR A 469 24.98 -11.67 -8.64
CA TYR A 469 25.78 -10.97 -9.64
C TYR A 469 24.90 -10.04 -10.46
N ILE A 470 25.43 -8.84 -10.76
CA ILE A 470 24.75 -7.82 -11.56
C ILE A 470 25.58 -7.42 -12.76
N GLY A 471 24.91 -7.17 -13.90
CA GLY A 471 25.51 -6.50 -15.04
C GLY A 471 25.24 -5.00 -14.94
N TYR A 472 26.29 -4.18 -14.93
CA TYR A 472 26.16 -2.73 -14.95
C TYR A 472 27.40 -2.05 -15.52
N ASN A 473 27.19 -1.03 -16.36
CA ASN A 473 28.26 -0.26 -17.00
C ASN A 473 29.36 -1.15 -17.61
N HIS A 474 28.94 -2.18 -18.35
CA HIS A 474 29.80 -3.18 -19.00
C HIS A 474 30.57 -4.12 -18.05
N LYS A 475 30.30 -4.10 -16.74
CA LYS A 475 30.95 -4.95 -15.73
C LYS A 475 29.96 -5.91 -15.07
N GLU A 476 30.45 -7.06 -14.64
CA GLU A 476 29.76 -7.95 -13.71
C GLU A 476 30.22 -7.65 -12.27
N ILE A 477 29.29 -7.25 -11.40
CA ILE A 477 29.58 -6.85 -10.03
C ILE A 477 28.95 -7.89 -9.10
N ALA A 478 29.75 -8.44 -8.18
CA ALA A 478 29.25 -9.29 -7.12
C ALA A 478 28.68 -8.43 -6.00
N ILE A 479 27.45 -8.72 -5.58
CA ILE A 479 26.77 -8.02 -4.50
C ILE A 479 26.68 -8.95 -3.29
N SER A 480 27.23 -8.47 -2.18
CA SER A 480 27.25 -9.15 -0.88
C SER A 480 26.15 -8.69 0.09
N ALA A 481 25.30 -7.73 -0.30
CA ALA A 481 24.22 -7.20 0.53
C ALA A 481 22.84 -7.31 -0.13
N LYS A 482 21.79 -7.43 0.70
CA LYS A 482 20.34 -7.33 0.47
C LYS A 482 19.84 -7.65 -0.95
N TYR A 483 19.12 -8.75 -1.14
CA TYR A 483 18.48 -9.12 -2.41
C TYR A 483 17.11 -9.80 -2.26
N GLU A 484 16.27 -9.65 -3.29
CA GLU A 484 14.93 -10.22 -3.39
C GLU A 484 14.91 -11.29 -4.50
N PHE A 485 14.11 -12.33 -4.32
CA PHE A 485 13.85 -13.32 -5.38
C PHE A 485 12.47 -13.12 -5.97
N LEU A 486 12.34 -13.38 -7.25
CA LEU A 486 11.02 -13.60 -7.83
C LEU A 486 10.56 -14.99 -7.39
N VAL A 487 9.43 -15.06 -6.69
CA VAL A 487 8.82 -16.29 -6.19
C VAL A 487 7.42 -16.45 -6.76
N GLY A 488 6.97 -17.67 -6.94
CA GLY A 488 5.65 -17.95 -7.50
C GLY A 488 5.53 -19.40 -7.97
N ASP A 489 4.36 -19.76 -8.46
CA ASP A 489 4.19 -21.03 -9.17
C ASP A 489 4.91 -20.91 -10.53
N GLU A 490 5.81 -21.83 -10.87
CA GLU A 490 6.52 -21.79 -12.17
C GLU A 490 5.55 -21.87 -13.36
N SER A 491 4.37 -22.47 -13.20
CA SER A 491 3.33 -22.49 -14.23
C SER A 491 2.69 -21.13 -14.49
N SER A 492 2.92 -20.14 -13.64
CA SER A 492 2.40 -18.78 -13.78
C SER A 492 3.22 -17.89 -14.71
N VAL A 493 4.39 -18.36 -15.15
CA VAL A 493 5.29 -17.64 -16.05
C VAL A 493 5.76 -18.54 -17.18
N ARG A 494 6.16 -17.94 -18.29
CA ARG A 494 6.77 -18.64 -19.43
C ARG A 494 7.78 -17.76 -20.14
N TRP A 495 8.64 -18.38 -20.94
CA TRP A 495 9.67 -17.69 -21.71
C TRP A 495 9.21 -17.50 -23.16
N ILE A 496 9.41 -16.30 -23.71
CA ILE A 496 9.20 -16.01 -25.14
C ILE A 496 10.55 -15.69 -25.78
N LEU A 497 10.88 -16.38 -26.88
CA LEU A 497 12.07 -16.12 -27.67
C LEU A 497 11.93 -14.81 -28.47
N ILE A 498 12.94 -13.96 -28.38
CA ILE A 498 13.05 -12.68 -29.06
C ILE A 498 14.35 -12.66 -29.86
N ASP A 499 14.27 -12.25 -31.12
CA ASP A 499 15.44 -11.92 -31.95
C ASP A 499 15.46 -10.44 -32.29
N GLY A 500 16.58 -9.77 -32.03
CA GLY A 500 16.75 -8.33 -32.19
C GLY A 500 16.18 -7.51 -31.03
N PRO A 501 15.91 -6.21 -31.24
CA PRO A 501 15.36 -5.36 -30.19
C PRO A 501 14.00 -5.84 -29.69
N LEU A 502 13.75 -5.70 -28.38
CA LEU A 502 12.44 -5.98 -27.79
C LEU A 502 11.41 -4.99 -28.32
N THR A 503 10.28 -5.49 -28.82
CA THR A 503 9.08 -4.71 -29.12
C THR A 503 7.86 -5.44 -28.59
N THR A 504 6.79 -4.70 -28.33
CA THR A 504 5.51 -5.25 -27.85
C THR A 504 4.90 -6.28 -28.82
N GLU A 505 5.10 -6.08 -30.13
CA GLU A 505 4.64 -7.00 -31.19
C GLU A 505 5.26 -8.40 -31.03
N LYS A 506 6.55 -8.47 -30.71
CA LYS A 506 7.28 -9.74 -30.55
C LYS A 506 6.86 -10.53 -29.32
N LEU A 507 6.18 -9.91 -28.36
CA LEU A 507 5.61 -10.60 -27.19
C LEU A 507 4.25 -11.23 -27.50
N GLY A 508 3.65 -10.99 -28.67
CA GLY A 508 2.40 -11.63 -29.08
C GLY A 508 1.23 -11.39 -28.12
N GLY A 509 1.20 -10.22 -27.47
CA GLY A 509 0.19 -9.86 -26.47
C GLY A 509 0.48 -10.36 -25.04
N ALA A 510 1.58 -11.09 -24.82
CA ALA A 510 2.00 -11.52 -23.49
C ALA A 510 2.57 -10.35 -22.66
N VAL A 511 2.38 -10.43 -21.34
CA VAL A 511 2.82 -9.39 -20.40
C VAL A 511 4.20 -9.75 -19.86
N ALA A 512 5.22 -8.97 -20.21
CA ALA A 512 6.57 -9.17 -19.69
C ALA A 512 6.67 -8.88 -18.19
N VAL A 513 7.36 -9.76 -17.47
CA VAL A 513 7.58 -9.63 -16.03
C VAL A 513 8.62 -8.53 -15.79
N CYS A 514 8.19 -7.47 -15.12
CA CYS A 514 9.05 -6.35 -14.73
C CYS A 514 9.93 -6.78 -13.56
N GLY A 515 11.25 -6.65 -13.72
CA GLY A 515 12.18 -6.90 -12.62
C GLY A 515 12.82 -5.65 -12.04
N GLY A 516 12.62 -4.48 -12.65
CA GLY A 516 13.19 -3.22 -12.19
C GLY A 516 12.89 -2.07 -13.15
N SER A 517 13.55 -0.95 -12.94
CA SER A 517 13.44 0.23 -13.81
C SER A 517 14.79 0.93 -13.88
N GLU A 518 15.13 1.51 -15.02
CA GLU A 518 16.29 2.38 -15.21
C GLU A 518 16.21 3.67 -14.38
N ALA A 519 17.29 4.44 -14.30
CA ALA A 519 17.35 5.73 -13.58
C ALA A 519 16.35 6.78 -14.13
N ASP A 520 15.99 6.67 -15.42
CA ASP A 520 14.97 7.49 -16.08
C ASP A 520 13.53 7.00 -15.81
N GLY A 521 13.36 5.89 -15.09
CA GLY A 521 12.09 5.28 -14.74
C GLY A 521 11.55 4.31 -15.80
N ALA A 522 12.27 4.06 -16.90
CA ALA A 522 11.86 3.09 -17.91
C ALA A 522 11.92 1.66 -17.37
N PRO A 523 10.92 0.80 -17.64
CA PRO A 523 10.91 -0.56 -17.13
C PRO A 523 12.03 -1.41 -17.73
N LEU A 524 12.56 -2.30 -16.90
CA LEU A 524 13.42 -3.40 -17.29
C LEU A 524 12.65 -4.70 -17.12
N TYR A 525 12.76 -5.57 -18.14
CA TYR A 525 12.14 -6.88 -18.15
C TYR A 525 13.19 -7.97 -17.95
N ILE A 526 12.77 -9.06 -17.33
CA ILE A 526 13.64 -10.20 -17.08
C ILE A 526 13.92 -10.90 -18.41
N ALA A 527 15.20 -11.08 -18.71
CA ALA A 527 15.66 -11.81 -19.89
C ALA A 527 16.52 -13.02 -19.48
N GLN A 528 16.64 -14.01 -20.37
CA GLN A 528 17.66 -15.05 -20.27
C GLN A 528 18.28 -15.34 -21.64
N ALA A 529 19.55 -15.72 -21.67
CA ALA A 529 20.20 -16.18 -22.90
C ALA A 529 21.21 -17.30 -22.62
N ALA A 530 21.49 -18.10 -23.66
CA ALA A 530 22.51 -19.15 -23.59
C ALA A 530 23.93 -18.54 -23.53
N MET A 531 24.75 -19.00 -22.60
CA MET A 531 26.15 -18.59 -22.43
C MET A 531 27.03 -19.80 -22.12
N LYS A 532 28.03 -20.08 -22.98
CA LYS A 532 29.06 -21.14 -22.84
C LYS A 532 28.62 -22.36 -21.99
N GLY A 533 27.58 -23.07 -22.44
CA GLY A 533 27.09 -24.31 -21.83
C GLY A 533 26.01 -24.17 -20.75
N GLY A 534 25.58 -22.96 -20.40
CA GLY A 534 24.47 -22.70 -19.48
C GLY A 534 23.47 -21.66 -20.02
N VAL A 535 22.47 -21.33 -19.21
CA VAL A 535 21.49 -20.25 -19.46
C VAL A 535 21.59 -19.22 -18.35
N GLN A 536 21.79 -17.96 -18.71
CA GLN A 536 22.05 -16.87 -17.76
C GLN A 536 20.91 -15.85 -17.80
N CYS A 537 20.44 -15.43 -16.63
CA CYS A 537 19.48 -14.35 -16.49
C CYS A 537 20.14 -12.98 -16.69
N GLY A 538 19.38 -12.03 -17.22
CA GLY A 538 19.75 -10.63 -17.31
C GLY A 538 18.52 -9.76 -17.51
N LYS A 539 18.70 -8.65 -18.22
CA LYS A 539 17.68 -7.61 -18.35
C LYS A 539 17.52 -7.15 -19.79
N VAL A 540 16.34 -6.66 -20.14
CA VAL A 540 16.11 -6.00 -21.42
C VAL A 540 15.18 -4.81 -21.25
N ARG A 541 15.43 -3.77 -22.05
CA ARG A 541 14.58 -2.59 -22.17
C ARG A 541 13.88 -2.60 -23.52
N ASP A 542 12.71 -1.97 -23.59
CA ASP A 542 12.01 -1.74 -24.85
C ASP A 542 12.92 -1.05 -25.88
N ASN A 543 12.85 -1.50 -27.14
CA ASN A 543 13.69 -1.11 -28.26
C ASN A 543 15.20 -1.37 -28.12
N ASN A 544 15.60 -2.21 -27.16
CA ASN A 544 17.00 -2.65 -26.98
C ASN A 544 17.13 -4.17 -27.03
N THR A 545 18.37 -4.64 -27.17
CA THR A 545 18.76 -6.04 -27.00
C THR A 545 18.95 -6.39 -25.52
N ALA A 546 18.98 -7.69 -25.19
CA ALA A 546 19.18 -8.12 -23.80
C ALA A 546 20.62 -7.90 -23.35
N LYS A 547 20.77 -7.51 -22.09
CA LYS A 547 22.03 -7.36 -21.37
C LYS A 547 22.19 -8.47 -20.37
N ILE A 548 23.16 -9.35 -20.59
CA ILE A 548 23.38 -10.56 -19.81
C ILE A 548 24.73 -10.47 -19.10
N PRO A 549 24.79 -10.41 -17.76
CA PRO A 549 26.04 -10.49 -17.02
C PRO A 549 26.66 -11.88 -17.18
N TYR A 550 27.93 -11.93 -17.58
CA TYR A 550 28.68 -13.18 -17.68
C TYR A 550 30.20 -12.92 -17.73
N GLY A 551 30.96 -13.64 -16.90
CA GLY A 551 32.42 -13.70 -16.98
C GLY A 551 33.14 -12.39 -16.68
N GLY A 552 32.60 -11.57 -15.78
CA GLY A 552 33.16 -10.26 -15.43
C GLY A 552 32.58 -9.09 -16.23
N SER A 553 31.73 -9.34 -17.24
CA SER A 553 31.22 -8.32 -18.16
C SER A 553 29.71 -8.38 -18.35
N GLU A 554 29.10 -7.30 -18.83
CA GLU A 554 27.71 -7.25 -19.30
C GLU A 554 27.72 -7.40 -20.83
N ILE A 555 27.14 -8.48 -21.32
CA ILE A 555 27.15 -8.85 -22.74
C ILE A 555 25.81 -8.49 -23.38
N ASP A 556 25.84 -7.75 -24.48
CA ASP A 556 24.67 -7.52 -25.31
C ASP A 556 24.37 -8.75 -26.18
N VAL A 557 23.14 -9.24 -26.10
CA VAL A 557 22.68 -10.46 -26.78
C VAL A 557 21.49 -10.15 -27.67
N LYS A 558 21.63 -10.45 -28.96
CA LYS A 558 20.58 -10.21 -29.95
C LYS A 558 19.43 -11.21 -29.86
N THR A 559 19.72 -12.48 -29.57
CA THR A 559 18.71 -13.54 -29.48
C THR A 559 18.63 -14.03 -28.04
N TYR A 560 17.49 -13.82 -27.39
CA TYR A 560 17.29 -14.05 -25.96
C TYR A 560 15.83 -14.40 -25.69
N ASN A 561 15.52 -14.89 -24.50
CA ASN A 561 14.14 -15.06 -24.06
C ASN A 561 13.75 -13.97 -23.06
N VAL A 562 12.48 -13.57 -23.07
CA VAL A 562 11.88 -12.65 -22.10
C VAL A 562 10.87 -13.43 -21.25
N LEU A 563 10.93 -13.22 -19.94
CA LEU A 563 9.96 -13.81 -19.03
C LEU A 563 8.64 -13.05 -19.13
N VAL A 564 7.55 -13.78 -19.34
CA VAL A 564 6.19 -13.23 -19.39
C VAL A 564 5.30 -14.02 -18.43
N PHE A 565 4.20 -13.42 -17.99
CA PHE A 565 3.13 -14.16 -17.31
C PHE A 565 2.47 -15.14 -18.30
N ALA A 566 2.17 -16.36 -17.82
CA ALA A 566 1.69 -17.47 -18.62
C ALA A 566 0.26 -17.28 -19.15
#